data_AF-A0A7R9JVZ9-F1
#
_entry.id   AF-A0A7R9JVZ9-F1
#
_cell.length_a   1.000
_cell.length_b   1.000
_cell.length_c   1.000
_cell.angle_alpha   90.00
_cell.angle_beta   90.00
_cell.angle_gamma   90.00
#
_symmetry.space_group_name_H-M   'P 1'
#
loop_
_entity.id
_entity.type
_entity.pdbx_description
1 polymer ?
#
loop_
_entity_poly.entity_id
_entity_poly.type
_entity_poly.pdbx_seq_one_letter_code
_entity_poly.pdbx_strand_id
1 'polypeptide(L)'
;MLSYDDLLWLNIQGDLEDLMEALDMSPGVKLPLVLRGRKGASCSALIKLLEDSSDLYTAQDTWSSLQSMLRVLKRYNFGFRPLGSQNSTVPGRSVSFSSYPGTILSNDDFYITSAGLVTQETTIGNSNASLWSHVKPVGQVLEFARVLVANRLGHCGRSWSKIFSLYNSGTYNNQWMIVDYNRFKPGTKRSQLKNNLLWVLEQIPGYIKAADKTDVLRNQSYWPSYNAAYFPEVFNLSGVPVLVEKYGDWFTYDRTPRARIFRRDHVKVRDIQSMMSLMRYSDYQHDNLSRCDECTPKQNAENIIACRSDLNPANGTYPFQSLGHRSHVATDSKVTSSSLVLNLQFWAASGPPHGGSTPVFDWSTSDFGKSTPHLGHPVRWEFPPLLQRWESNIVVNRTAKGL
;
A
#
# COMPACT_ATOMS: atom_id res chain seq x y z
N MET A 1 -3.80 -17.95 25.93
CA MET A 1 -3.12 -18.60 24.79
C MET A 1 -3.93 -18.25 23.55
N LEU A 2 -3.29 -17.84 22.45
CA LEU A 2 -4.00 -17.49 21.21
C LEU A 2 -4.42 -18.76 20.47
N SER A 3 -5.63 -18.78 19.93
CA SER A 3 -6.18 -19.86 19.10
C SER A 3 -5.78 -19.72 17.62
N TYR A 4 -6.09 -20.76 16.82
CA TYR A 4 -5.95 -20.68 15.36
C TYR A 4 -6.79 -19.53 14.79
N ASP A 5 -8.03 -19.39 15.25
CA ASP A 5 -8.94 -18.33 14.78
C ASP A 5 -8.37 -16.95 15.10
N ASP A 6 -7.85 -16.75 16.32
CA ASP A 6 -7.21 -15.48 16.70
C ASP A 6 -6.08 -15.10 15.74
N LEU A 7 -5.24 -16.07 15.36
CA LEU A 7 -4.17 -15.85 14.39
C LEU A 7 -4.70 -15.65 12.98
N LEU A 8 -5.75 -16.36 12.57
CA LEU A 8 -6.37 -16.18 11.27
C LEU A 8 -6.92 -14.76 11.13
N TRP A 9 -7.66 -14.25 12.11
CA TRP A 9 -8.20 -12.89 12.14
C TRP A 9 -7.13 -11.82 11.96
N LEU A 10 -5.94 -12.01 12.53
CA LEU A 10 -4.80 -11.09 12.37
C LEU A 10 -4.22 -11.08 10.94
N ASN A 11 -4.44 -12.13 10.16
CA ASN A 11 -3.85 -12.32 8.85
C ASN A 11 -4.81 -12.07 7.69
N ILE A 12 -6.11 -12.05 7.94
CA ILE A 12 -7.13 -11.75 6.94
C ILE A 12 -7.67 -10.31 7.06
N GLN A 13 -6.96 -9.41 7.76
CA GLN A 13 -7.49 -8.09 8.08
C GLN A 13 -7.91 -7.29 6.84
N GLY A 14 -7.09 -7.27 5.79
CA GLY A 14 -7.48 -6.62 4.53
C GLY A 14 -8.59 -7.37 3.78
N ASP A 15 -8.55 -8.71 3.75
CA ASP A 15 -9.61 -9.53 3.13
C ASP A 15 -10.99 -9.27 3.77
N LEU A 16 -11.03 -8.99 5.07
CA LEU A 16 -12.25 -8.71 5.81
C LEU A 16 -12.96 -7.43 5.36
N GLU A 17 -12.27 -6.46 4.76
CA GLU A 17 -12.92 -5.25 4.25
C GLU A 17 -13.97 -5.59 3.18
N ASP A 18 -13.61 -6.48 2.25
CA ASP A 18 -14.50 -6.94 1.19
C ASP A 18 -15.42 -8.08 1.66
N LEU A 19 -14.94 -9.00 2.51
CA LEU A 19 -15.77 -10.10 3.01
C LEU A 19 -16.97 -9.59 3.83
N MET A 20 -16.79 -8.52 4.60
CA MET A 20 -17.89 -7.92 5.36
C MET A 20 -19.02 -7.40 4.47
N GLU A 21 -18.68 -6.84 3.30
CA GLU A 21 -19.65 -6.37 2.30
C GLU A 21 -20.24 -7.55 1.50
N ALA A 22 -19.41 -8.52 1.13
CA ALA A 22 -19.83 -9.65 0.31
C ALA A 22 -20.73 -10.66 1.05
N LEU A 23 -20.54 -10.79 2.37
CA LEU A 23 -21.30 -11.71 3.22
C LEU A 23 -22.58 -11.09 3.80
N ASP A 24 -22.93 -9.86 3.38
CA ASP A 24 -24.00 -9.00 3.92
C ASP A 24 -24.98 -9.77 4.82
N MET A 25 -24.65 -9.78 6.12
CA MET A 25 -25.32 -10.63 7.09
C MET A 25 -26.74 -10.11 7.25
N SER A 26 -27.72 -10.97 6.93
CA SER A 26 -29.17 -10.84 7.13
C SER A 26 -29.61 -9.68 8.04
N PRO A 27 -30.69 -8.93 7.70
CA PRO A 27 -31.17 -7.80 8.49
C PRO A 27 -31.35 -8.18 9.96
N GLY A 28 -30.45 -7.71 10.83
CA GLY A 28 -30.46 -8.04 12.26
C GLY A 28 -29.07 -8.13 12.93
N VAL A 29 -28.00 -8.45 12.19
CA VAL A 29 -26.65 -8.52 12.77
C VAL A 29 -25.98 -7.14 12.75
N LYS A 30 -26.06 -6.41 13.86
CA LYS A 30 -25.25 -5.21 14.08
C LYS A 30 -23.85 -5.64 14.51
N LEU A 31 -22.89 -5.66 13.58
CA LEU A 31 -21.47 -5.70 13.96
C LEU A 31 -21.16 -4.47 14.83
N PRO A 32 -20.33 -4.61 15.88
CA PRO A 32 -19.90 -3.49 16.70
C PRO A 32 -19.38 -2.35 15.81
N LEU A 33 -19.70 -1.10 16.17
CA LEU A 33 -19.30 0.11 15.44
C LEU A 33 -17.79 0.14 15.09
N VAL A 34 -16.97 -0.57 15.87
CA VAL A 34 -15.52 -0.75 15.70
C VAL A 34 -15.14 -1.37 14.34
N LEU A 35 -16.01 -2.18 13.73
CA LEU A 35 -15.74 -2.84 12.44
C LEU A 35 -16.28 -2.06 11.23
N ARG A 36 -17.28 -1.17 11.42
CA ARG A 36 -17.90 -0.37 10.35
C ARG A 36 -17.05 0.82 9.86
N GLY A 37 -15.87 1.02 10.45
CA GLY A 37 -14.89 2.04 10.04
C GLY A 37 -14.06 1.68 8.80
N ARG A 38 -14.27 0.49 8.21
CA ARG A 38 -13.41 -0.10 7.16
C ARG A 38 -13.76 0.26 5.71
N LYS A 39 -14.48 1.35 5.46
CA LYS A 39 -14.27 2.09 4.20
C LYS A 39 -13.05 2.98 4.41
N GLY A 40 -11.85 2.40 4.32
CA GLY A 40 -10.69 3.22 4.65
C GLY A 40 -9.30 2.62 4.73
N ALA A 41 -8.98 1.35 4.48
CA ALA A 41 -7.56 1.06 4.21
C ALA A 41 -7.20 1.77 2.90
N SER A 42 -6.41 2.81 3.03
CA SER A 42 -6.04 3.70 1.94
C SER A 42 -4.53 3.85 2.01
N CYS A 43 -3.82 3.89 0.90
CA CYS A 43 -2.36 3.90 0.92
C CYS A 43 -1.88 4.83 -0.18
N SER A 44 -0.72 5.43 -0.01
CA SER A 44 -0.07 6.20 -1.05
C SER A 44 1.20 5.48 -1.45
N ALA A 45 1.47 5.33 -2.74
CA ALA A 45 2.71 4.75 -3.21
C ALA A 45 3.30 5.54 -4.38
N LEU A 46 4.63 5.54 -4.47
CA LEU A 46 5.36 6.21 -5.54
C LEU A 46 6.55 5.37 -5.97
N ILE A 47 6.63 5.10 -7.28
CA ILE A 47 7.84 4.61 -7.93
C ILE A 47 8.41 5.77 -8.73
N LYS A 48 9.66 6.15 -8.48
CA LYS A 48 10.27 7.35 -9.05
C LYS A 48 11.65 7.04 -9.63
N LEU A 49 11.80 7.22 -10.93
CA LEU A 49 13.11 7.32 -11.58
C LEU A 49 13.66 8.73 -11.38
N LEU A 50 14.87 8.86 -10.83
CA LEU A 50 15.50 10.17 -10.67
C LEU A 50 15.80 10.83 -12.02
N GLU A 51 15.80 12.16 -12.05
CA GLU A 51 15.96 12.94 -13.29
C GLU A 51 17.32 12.70 -13.95
N ASP A 52 18.37 12.59 -13.14
CA ASP A 52 19.73 12.22 -13.56
C ASP A 52 19.90 10.72 -13.86
N SER A 53 18.82 9.94 -13.72
CA SER A 53 18.79 8.48 -13.87
C SER A 53 19.73 7.74 -12.90
N SER A 54 20.19 8.38 -11.83
CA SER A 54 21.14 7.77 -10.88
C SER A 54 20.50 6.64 -10.07
N ASP A 55 19.20 6.69 -9.83
CA ASP A 55 18.49 5.64 -9.08
C ASP A 55 17.00 5.52 -9.47
N LEU A 56 16.39 4.44 -8.99
CA LEU A 56 14.95 4.16 -9.03
C LEU A 56 14.48 3.90 -7.59
N TYR A 57 13.59 4.74 -7.09
CA TYR A 57 13.02 4.60 -5.75
C TYR A 57 11.63 3.98 -5.81
N THR A 58 11.33 3.17 -4.80
CA THR A 58 10.02 2.58 -4.56
C THR A 58 9.62 2.89 -3.13
N ALA A 59 8.48 3.55 -2.95
CA ALA A 59 7.98 3.96 -1.65
C ALA A 59 6.49 3.73 -1.47
N GLN A 60 6.08 3.51 -0.21
CA GLN A 60 4.69 3.31 0.19
C GLN A 60 4.46 3.85 1.60
N ASP A 61 3.30 4.48 1.79
CA ASP A 61 2.77 4.92 3.07
C ASP A 61 1.45 4.20 3.33
N THR A 62 1.39 3.45 4.43
CA THR A 62 0.16 2.78 4.85
C THR A 62 -0.75 3.79 5.52
N TRP A 63 -1.99 3.95 5.06
CA TRP A 63 -3.02 4.58 5.89
C TRP A 63 -3.89 3.54 6.57
N SER A 64 -4.01 3.68 7.88
CA SER A 64 -4.72 2.75 8.73
C SER A 64 -5.13 3.47 10.01
N SER A 65 -5.81 2.76 10.89
CA SER A 65 -6.25 3.28 12.18
C SER A 65 -5.09 3.59 13.13
N LEU A 66 -5.29 4.56 14.04
CA LEU A 66 -4.26 4.92 15.02
C LEU A 66 -3.87 3.73 15.91
N GLN A 67 -4.81 2.83 16.22
CA GLN A 67 -4.55 1.64 17.04
C GLN A 67 -3.71 0.56 16.34
N SER A 68 -3.50 0.63 15.01
CA SER A 68 -2.65 -0.36 14.33
C SER A 68 -1.15 -0.07 14.46
N MET A 69 -0.74 1.02 15.11
CA MET A 69 0.65 1.49 15.08
C MET A 69 1.66 0.65 15.88
N LEU A 70 1.29 -0.51 16.44
CA LEU A 70 2.28 -1.51 16.87
C LEU A 70 2.93 -2.16 15.66
N ARG A 71 4.15 -1.72 15.32
CA ARG A 71 4.85 -2.13 14.08
C ARG A 71 6.00 -3.09 14.36
N VAL A 72 6.23 -4.00 13.41
CA VAL A 72 7.38 -4.90 13.40
C VAL A 72 7.92 -5.00 11.97
N LEU A 73 9.17 -4.60 11.75
CA LEU A 73 9.86 -4.89 10.50
C LEU A 73 10.36 -6.33 10.54
N LYS A 74 10.07 -7.13 9.51
CA LYS A 74 10.36 -8.57 9.49
C LYS A 74 11.25 -8.94 8.32
N ARG A 75 12.12 -9.94 8.57
CA ARG A 75 12.82 -10.66 7.51
C ARG A 75 12.68 -12.16 7.72
N TYR A 76 12.11 -12.82 6.72
CA TYR A 76 11.98 -14.28 6.70
C TYR A 76 12.91 -14.89 5.65
N ASN A 77 13.83 -15.73 6.09
CA ASN A 77 14.69 -16.55 5.24
C ASN A 77 14.34 -18.02 5.44
N PHE A 78 13.59 -18.59 4.50
CA PHE A 78 13.10 -19.97 4.60
C PHE A 78 13.69 -20.84 3.50
N GLY A 79 14.07 -22.09 3.83
CA GLY A 79 14.61 -23.06 2.88
C GLY A 79 13.56 -23.74 1.99
N PHE A 80 12.48 -23.04 1.62
CA PHE A 80 11.41 -23.61 0.80
C PHE A 80 11.91 -23.95 -0.61
N ARG A 81 11.40 -25.07 -1.14
CA ARG A 81 11.75 -25.59 -2.46
C ARG A 81 10.48 -25.71 -3.32
N PRO A 82 10.56 -25.45 -4.63
CA PRO A 82 9.50 -25.84 -5.55
C PRO A 82 9.28 -27.35 -5.47
N LEU A 83 8.02 -27.78 -5.51
CA LEU A 83 7.68 -29.21 -5.55
C LEU A 83 8.40 -29.89 -6.73
N GLY A 84 9.04 -31.04 -6.48
CA GLY A 84 9.80 -31.76 -7.50
C GLY A 84 11.22 -31.24 -7.75
N SER A 85 11.64 -30.14 -7.12
CA SER A 85 13.04 -29.69 -7.14
C SER A 85 13.77 -30.06 -5.86
N GLN A 86 14.81 -30.90 -5.98
CA GLN A 86 15.70 -31.24 -4.87
C GLN A 86 16.86 -30.24 -4.71
N ASN A 87 17.22 -29.54 -5.79
CA ASN A 87 18.46 -28.76 -5.88
C ASN A 87 18.25 -27.24 -6.01
N SER A 88 17.01 -26.73 -5.99
CA SER A 88 16.73 -25.30 -6.03
C SER A 88 15.81 -24.83 -4.89
N THR A 89 16.00 -23.59 -4.45
CA THR A 89 15.06 -22.91 -3.56
C THR A 89 14.13 -22.01 -4.35
N VAL A 90 13.01 -21.64 -3.73
CA VAL A 90 12.11 -20.64 -4.31
C VAL A 90 12.84 -19.30 -4.53
N PRO A 91 12.54 -18.52 -5.59
CA PRO A 91 13.21 -17.25 -5.89
C PRO A 91 13.19 -16.26 -4.72
N GLY A 92 12.02 -16.09 -4.09
CA GLY A 92 11.80 -15.27 -2.90
C GLY A 92 12.14 -16.00 -1.59
N ARG A 93 13.26 -16.71 -1.54
CA ARG A 93 13.75 -17.41 -0.33
C ARG A 93 13.82 -16.50 0.88
N SER A 94 14.32 -15.28 0.70
CA SER A 94 14.37 -14.24 1.72
C SER A 94 13.41 -13.11 1.35
N VAL A 95 12.59 -12.66 2.30
CA VAL A 95 11.65 -11.55 2.12
C VAL A 95 11.74 -10.63 3.32
N SER A 96 11.87 -9.34 3.07
CA SER A 96 11.96 -8.24 4.05
C SER A 96 10.79 -7.30 3.86
N PHE A 97 10.07 -6.94 4.93
CA PHE A 97 8.81 -6.21 4.84
C PHE A 97 8.42 -5.53 6.15
N SER A 98 7.60 -4.48 6.06
CA SER A 98 6.94 -3.85 7.21
C SER A 98 5.69 -4.64 7.61
N SER A 99 5.38 -4.76 8.90
CA SER A 99 4.33 -5.66 9.40
C SER A 99 3.89 -5.28 10.82
N TYR A 100 3.12 -6.18 11.45
CA TYR A 100 2.48 -6.05 12.76
C TYR A 100 2.68 -7.31 13.61
N PRO A 101 2.60 -7.28 14.96
CA PRO A 101 2.66 -8.48 15.79
C PRO A 101 1.60 -9.53 15.39
N GLY A 102 1.99 -10.81 15.33
CA GLY A 102 1.08 -11.93 15.00
C GLY A 102 0.66 -12.07 13.52
N THR A 103 0.86 -11.03 12.70
CA THR A 103 0.60 -11.05 11.25
C THR A 103 1.81 -11.67 10.51
N ILE A 104 1.63 -12.68 9.68
CA ILE A 104 2.72 -13.36 8.95
C ILE A 104 3.03 -12.74 7.58
N LEU A 105 2.22 -11.77 7.16
CA LEU A 105 2.36 -10.95 5.97
C LEU A 105 2.64 -9.48 6.33
N SER A 106 2.74 -8.60 5.34
CA SER A 106 2.92 -7.16 5.56
C SER A 106 1.62 -6.50 6.01
N ASN A 107 0.53 -6.68 5.25
CA ASN A 107 -0.77 -6.03 5.43
C ASN A 107 -0.71 -4.49 5.27
N ASP A 108 0.43 -3.96 4.81
CA ASP A 108 0.61 -2.55 4.45
C ASP A 108 0.16 -2.26 3.02
N ASP A 109 0.62 -2.96 1.97
CA ASP A 109 1.73 -3.93 1.86
C ASP A 109 3.01 -3.33 1.24
N PHE A 110 4.19 -3.71 1.77
CA PHE A 110 5.51 -3.40 1.18
C PHE A 110 6.53 -4.53 1.43
N TYR A 111 7.03 -5.15 0.36
CA TYR A 111 8.01 -6.24 0.44
C TYR A 111 9.20 -6.03 -0.49
N ILE A 112 10.37 -6.48 -0.03
CA ILE A 112 11.59 -6.68 -0.83
C ILE A 112 11.93 -8.17 -0.78
N THR A 113 12.08 -8.79 -1.94
CA THR A 113 12.35 -10.24 -2.07
C THR A 113 13.76 -10.50 -2.58
N SER A 114 14.35 -11.64 -2.22
CA SER A 114 15.63 -12.11 -2.76
C SER A 114 15.59 -12.41 -4.26
N ALA A 115 14.40 -12.45 -4.86
CA ALA A 115 14.23 -12.52 -6.30
C ALA A 115 14.58 -11.19 -7.00
N GLY A 116 14.90 -10.13 -6.24
CA GLY A 116 15.14 -8.78 -6.76
C GLY A 116 13.86 -8.02 -7.08
N LEU A 117 12.71 -8.48 -6.56
CA LEU A 117 11.42 -7.82 -6.71
C LEU A 117 11.11 -6.98 -5.48
N VAL A 118 10.61 -5.76 -5.71
CA VAL A 118 9.87 -4.99 -4.71
C VAL A 118 8.40 -5.02 -5.09
N THR A 119 7.55 -5.45 -4.16
CA THR A 119 6.11 -5.59 -4.37
C THR A 119 5.38 -4.78 -3.31
N GLN A 120 4.48 -3.91 -3.74
CA GLN A 120 3.68 -3.05 -2.87
C GLN A 120 2.30 -2.86 -3.48
N GLU A 121 1.32 -2.41 -2.71
CA GLU A 121 0.00 -2.09 -3.24
C GLU A 121 -0.63 -0.84 -2.62
N THR A 122 -1.73 -0.41 -3.23
CA THR A 122 -2.75 0.41 -2.57
C THR A 122 -4.14 -0.17 -2.85
N THR A 123 -4.99 -0.25 -1.83
CA THR A 123 -6.35 -0.81 -1.93
C THR A 123 -7.24 -0.01 -2.87
N ILE A 124 -7.82 -0.63 -3.89
CA ILE A 124 -8.78 0.02 -4.81
C ILE A 124 -10.24 -0.29 -4.44
N GLY A 125 -10.47 -1.36 -3.66
CA GLY A 125 -11.79 -1.79 -3.20
C GLY A 125 -12.74 -2.19 -4.33
N ASN A 126 -14.03 -2.30 -3.99
CA ASN A 126 -15.11 -2.49 -4.95
C ASN A 126 -16.38 -1.77 -4.47
N SER A 127 -16.97 -0.95 -5.34
CA SER A 127 -18.22 -0.23 -5.07
C SER A 127 -19.40 -0.79 -5.88
N ASN A 128 -19.19 -1.85 -6.66
CA ASN A 128 -20.24 -2.52 -7.41
C ASN A 128 -20.72 -3.76 -6.66
N ALA A 129 -21.87 -3.64 -5.99
CA ALA A 129 -22.45 -4.72 -5.19
C ALA A 129 -22.75 -5.99 -5.99
N SER A 130 -22.99 -5.90 -7.30
CA SER A 130 -23.26 -7.08 -8.14
C SER A 130 -22.06 -8.03 -8.22
N LEU A 131 -20.83 -7.50 -8.08
CA LEU A 131 -19.61 -8.29 -8.14
C LEU A 131 -19.40 -9.16 -6.89
N TRP A 132 -20.06 -8.86 -5.77
CA TRP A 132 -19.97 -9.70 -4.56
C TRP A 132 -20.49 -11.12 -4.80
N SER A 133 -21.35 -11.32 -5.80
CA SER A 133 -21.76 -12.65 -6.25
C SER A 133 -20.59 -13.53 -6.72
N HIS A 134 -19.43 -12.96 -7.03
CA HIS A 134 -18.21 -13.68 -7.37
C HIS A 134 -17.35 -14.07 -6.16
N VAL A 135 -17.62 -13.59 -4.95
CA VAL A 135 -16.91 -14.01 -3.73
C VAL A 135 -17.54 -15.32 -3.23
N LYS A 136 -16.75 -16.40 -3.17
CA LYS A 136 -17.21 -17.76 -2.87
C LYS A 136 -16.25 -18.47 -1.90
N PRO A 137 -16.77 -19.33 -1.00
CA PRO A 137 -15.92 -20.06 -0.06
C PRO A 137 -15.10 -21.18 -0.72
N VAL A 138 -15.47 -21.66 -1.91
CA VAL A 138 -14.84 -22.80 -2.60
C VAL A 138 -14.25 -22.35 -3.93
N GLY A 139 -13.06 -22.84 -4.25
CA GLY A 139 -12.36 -22.53 -5.50
C GLY A 139 -11.60 -21.21 -5.47
N GLN A 140 -11.44 -20.60 -4.29
CA GLN A 140 -10.80 -19.31 -4.08
C GLN A 140 -9.79 -19.39 -2.95
N VAL A 141 -8.79 -18.51 -3.00
CA VAL A 141 -7.76 -18.37 -1.96
C VAL A 141 -7.73 -16.89 -1.57
N LEU A 142 -7.86 -16.62 -0.27
CA LEU A 142 -7.78 -15.25 0.26
C LEU A 142 -6.48 -14.57 -0.13
N GLU A 143 -6.53 -13.25 -0.26
CA GLU A 143 -5.44 -12.44 -0.78
C GLU A 143 -4.15 -12.63 0.01
N PHE A 144 -4.25 -12.65 1.34
CA PHE A 144 -3.08 -12.79 2.22
C PHE A 144 -2.24 -14.04 1.88
N ALA A 145 -2.88 -15.13 1.48
CA ALA A 145 -2.19 -16.37 1.11
C ALA A 145 -1.62 -16.28 -0.31
N ARG A 146 -2.35 -15.64 -1.24
CA ARG A 146 -1.89 -15.44 -2.63
C ARG A 146 -0.66 -14.54 -2.69
N VAL A 147 -0.61 -13.45 -1.93
CA VAL A 147 0.56 -12.57 -1.87
C VAL A 147 1.79 -13.29 -1.29
N LEU A 148 1.62 -14.09 -0.23
CA LEU A 148 2.71 -14.89 0.34
C LEU A 148 3.28 -15.87 -0.71
N VAL A 149 2.42 -16.58 -1.44
CA VAL A 149 2.84 -17.53 -2.48
C VAL A 149 3.53 -16.81 -3.64
N ALA A 150 2.95 -15.71 -4.13
CA ALA A 150 3.50 -14.91 -5.22
C ALA A 150 4.89 -14.34 -4.87
N ASN A 151 5.07 -13.82 -3.66
CA ASN A 151 6.36 -13.32 -3.17
C ASN A 151 7.43 -14.40 -3.03
N ARG A 152 7.05 -15.66 -2.81
CA ARG A 152 8.01 -16.77 -2.76
C ARG A 152 8.36 -17.28 -4.16
N LEU A 153 7.37 -17.47 -5.03
CA LEU A 153 7.54 -18.16 -6.31
C LEU A 153 7.83 -17.24 -7.50
N GLY A 154 7.46 -15.97 -7.43
CA GLY A 154 7.70 -14.98 -8.49
C GLY A 154 9.19 -14.66 -8.66
N HIS A 155 9.67 -14.68 -9.91
CA HIS A 155 11.05 -14.34 -10.27
C HIS A 155 11.15 -13.13 -11.22
N CYS A 156 10.01 -12.61 -11.68
CA CYS A 156 9.86 -11.38 -12.45
C CYS A 156 8.41 -10.88 -12.31
N GLY A 157 8.14 -9.61 -12.64
CA GLY A 157 6.81 -9.00 -12.50
C GLY A 157 5.67 -9.77 -13.19
N ARG A 158 5.92 -10.30 -14.39
CA ARG A 158 4.96 -11.14 -15.13
C ARG A 158 4.62 -12.43 -14.39
N SER A 159 5.65 -13.13 -13.89
CA SER A 159 5.46 -14.40 -13.19
C SER A 159 4.73 -14.22 -11.86
N TRP A 160 5.10 -13.18 -11.10
CA TRP A 160 4.43 -12.80 -9.86
C TRP A 160 2.95 -12.53 -10.11
N SER A 161 2.65 -11.72 -11.12
CA SER A 161 1.27 -11.38 -11.51
C SER A 161 0.47 -12.62 -11.89
N LYS A 162 1.05 -13.54 -12.66
CA LYS A 162 0.40 -14.80 -13.05
C LYS A 162 0.09 -15.69 -11.84
N ILE A 163 1.01 -15.81 -10.90
CA ILE A 163 0.84 -16.62 -9.69
C ILE A 163 -0.24 -16.02 -8.78
N PHE A 164 -0.16 -14.72 -8.52
CA PHE A 164 -1.13 -14.00 -7.68
C PHE A 164 -2.56 -14.07 -8.23
N SER A 165 -2.70 -14.12 -9.56
CA SER A 165 -4.01 -14.18 -10.24
C SER A 165 -4.74 -15.52 -10.09
N LEU A 166 -4.06 -16.58 -9.64
CA LEU A 166 -4.69 -17.88 -9.44
C LEU A 166 -5.66 -17.83 -8.27
N TYR A 167 -6.85 -18.41 -8.45
CA TYR A 167 -7.88 -18.53 -7.41
C TYR A 167 -8.28 -17.18 -6.76
N ASN A 168 -8.39 -16.12 -7.57
CA ASN A 168 -8.85 -14.80 -7.14
C ASN A 168 -10.08 -14.91 -6.23
N SER A 169 -9.96 -14.40 -5.00
CA SER A 169 -11.03 -14.34 -4.01
C SER A 169 -11.98 -13.16 -4.19
N GLY A 170 -11.55 -12.10 -4.88
CA GLY A 170 -12.29 -10.83 -4.88
C GLY A 170 -12.29 -10.11 -3.53
N THR A 171 -11.29 -10.37 -2.71
CA THR A 171 -11.12 -9.79 -1.37
C THR A 171 -9.72 -9.18 -1.25
N TYR A 172 -9.60 -8.16 -0.40
CA TYR A 172 -8.48 -7.22 -0.36
C TYR A 172 -8.12 -6.72 -1.77
N ASN A 173 -9.08 -6.03 -2.39
CA ASN A 173 -9.01 -5.64 -3.79
C ASN A 173 -8.02 -4.48 -4.00
N ASN A 174 -6.85 -4.77 -4.57
CA ASN A 174 -5.69 -3.88 -4.57
C ASN A 174 -5.15 -3.57 -5.99
N GLN A 175 -4.46 -2.43 -6.13
CA GLN A 175 -3.51 -2.17 -7.22
C GLN A 175 -2.10 -2.56 -6.77
N TRP A 176 -1.64 -3.73 -7.19
CA TRP A 176 -0.29 -4.22 -6.98
C TRP A 176 0.71 -3.64 -7.98
N MET A 177 1.85 -3.17 -7.47
CA MET A 177 3.00 -2.71 -8.24
C MET A 177 4.19 -3.63 -7.97
N ILE A 178 4.76 -4.20 -9.03
CA ILE A 178 5.88 -5.14 -8.97
C ILE A 178 7.05 -4.55 -9.75
N VAL A 179 8.03 -4.05 -9.02
CA VAL A 179 9.28 -3.48 -9.56
C VAL A 179 10.35 -4.56 -9.59
N ASP A 180 10.85 -4.87 -10.79
CA ASP A 180 11.94 -5.82 -11.00
C ASP A 180 13.29 -5.08 -11.05
N TYR A 181 13.93 -4.95 -9.89
CA TYR A 181 15.22 -4.25 -9.77
C TYR A 181 16.37 -4.96 -10.47
N ASN A 182 16.22 -6.23 -10.90
CA ASN A 182 17.21 -6.88 -11.76
C ASN A 182 17.26 -6.26 -13.17
N ARG A 183 16.18 -5.59 -13.57
CA ARG A 183 16.04 -4.91 -14.87
C ARG A 183 16.46 -3.45 -14.84
N PHE A 184 16.79 -2.91 -13.67
CA PHE A 184 17.29 -1.54 -13.53
C PHE A 184 18.78 -1.51 -13.26
N LYS A 185 19.48 -0.58 -13.91
CA LYS A 185 20.87 -0.23 -13.62
C LYS A 185 20.97 1.29 -13.44
N PRO A 186 21.59 1.79 -12.37
CA PRO A 186 21.94 3.20 -12.24
C PRO A 186 22.58 3.76 -13.53
N GLY A 187 22.15 4.96 -13.93
CA GLY A 187 22.55 5.61 -15.18
C GLY A 187 21.75 5.19 -16.41
N THR A 188 20.80 4.24 -16.31
CA THR A 188 19.92 3.88 -17.43
C THR A 188 19.00 5.05 -17.74
N LYS A 189 19.22 5.73 -18.87
CA LYS A 189 18.38 6.86 -19.29
C LYS A 189 16.92 6.46 -19.35
N ARG A 190 16.02 7.39 -19.01
CA ARG A 190 14.56 7.17 -19.02
C ARG A 190 14.04 6.54 -20.32
N SER A 191 14.48 7.00 -21.49
CA SER A 191 14.07 6.45 -22.80
C SER A 191 14.57 5.01 -23.07
N GLN A 192 15.56 4.55 -22.30
CA GLN A 192 16.21 3.24 -22.47
C GLN A 192 15.69 2.17 -21.51
N LEU A 193 14.79 2.52 -20.57
CA LEU A 193 14.18 1.54 -19.66
C LEU A 193 13.52 0.42 -20.47
N LYS A 194 13.96 -0.82 -20.21
CA LYS A 194 13.44 -2.00 -20.92
C LYS A 194 12.15 -2.47 -20.27
N ASN A 195 11.22 -2.91 -21.12
CA ASN A 195 9.96 -3.56 -20.73
C ASN A 195 10.18 -4.56 -19.58
N ASN A 196 9.13 -4.77 -18.78
CA ASN A 196 9.04 -5.61 -17.59
C ASN A 196 9.80 -5.08 -16.37
N LEU A 197 10.24 -3.82 -16.38
CA LEU A 197 10.77 -3.18 -15.16
C LEU A 197 9.66 -2.97 -14.12
N LEU A 198 8.48 -2.54 -14.57
CA LEU A 198 7.30 -2.35 -13.74
C LEU A 198 6.14 -3.17 -14.29
N TRP A 199 5.60 -4.07 -13.49
CA TRP A 199 4.30 -4.69 -13.72
C TRP A 199 3.28 -4.13 -12.74
N VAL A 200 2.06 -3.87 -13.24
CA VAL A 200 0.93 -3.43 -12.43
C VAL A 200 -0.20 -4.44 -12.60
N LEU A 201 -0.78 -4.85 -11.47
CA LEU A 201 -1.92 -5.76 -11.40
C LEU A 201 -3.03 -5.10 -10.59
N GLU A 202 -4.26 -5.15 -11.08
CA GLU A 202 -5.44 -4.70 -10.34
C GLU A 202 -6.44 -5.85 -10.22
N GLN A 203 -6.99 -6.01 -9.02
CA GLN A 203 -7.95 -7.05 -8.69
C GLN A 203 -9.26 -6.44 -8.20
N ILE A 204 -10.37 -7.01 -8.68
CA ILE A 204 -11.72 -6.85 -8.13
C ILE A 204 -12.40 -8.24 -8.12
N PRO A 205 -13.59 -8.41 -7.50
CA PRO A 205 -14.26 -9.70 -7.52
C PRO A 205 -14.58 -10.16 -8.95
N GLY A 206 -14.13 -11.37 -9.28
CA GLY A 206 -14.33 -11.99 -10.60
C GLY A 206 -13.42 -11.50 -11.72
N TYR A 207 -12.56 -10.49 -11.50
CA TYR A 207 -11.71 -9.93 -12.56
C TYR A 207 -10.34 -9.47 -12.07
N ILE A 208 -9.30 -9.81 -12.84
CA ILE A 208 -7.94 -9.31 -12.64
C ILE A 208 -7.39 -8.82 -13.97
N LYS A 209 -6.73 -7.65 -13.95
CA LYS A 209 -5.94 -7.17 -15.08
C LYS A 209 -4.50 -6.93 -14.64
N ALA A 210 -3.55 -7.48 -15.39
CA ALA A 210 -2.13 -7.26 -15.18
C ALA A 210 -1.43 -6.85 -16.48
N ALA A 211 -0.57 -5.83 -16.42
CA ALA A 211 0.20 -5.38 -17.57
C ALA A 211 1.57 -4.81 -17.17
N ASP A 212 2.52 -4.90 -18.08
CA ASP A 212 3.76 -4.12 -18.02
C ASP A 212 3.43 -2.62 -18.19
N LYS A 213 3.92 -1.80 -17.25
CA LYS A 213 3.76 -0.34 -17.21
C LYS A 213 5.07 0.42 -17.20
N THR A 214 6.13 -0.23 -17.71
CA THR A 214 7.42 0.43 -17.91
C THR A 214 7.32 1.61 -18.89
N ASP A 215 6.38 1.56 -19.84
CA ASP A 215 6.10 2.68 -20.75
C ASP A 215 5.71 3.96 -20.02
N VAL A 216 4.93 3.86 -18.94
CA VAL A 216 4.56 5.02 -18.12
C VAL A 216 5.81 5.61 -17.45
N LEU A 217 6.69 4.76 -16.88
CA LEU A 217 7.97 5.22 -16.32
C LEU A 217 8.85 5.89 -17.39
N ARG A 218 8.88 5.36 -18.63
CA ARG A 218 9.59 5.99 -19.76
C ARG A 218 9.03 7.36 -20.11
N ASN A 219 7.72 7.53 -20.04
CA ASN A 219 7.05 8.75 -20.51
C ASN A 219 7.11 9.86 -19.45
N GLN A 220 6.84 9.56 -18.19
CA GLN A 220 6.70 10.58 -17.15
C GLN A 220 7.69 10.48 -15.98
N SER A 221 8.55 9.46 -15.92
CA SER A 221 9.54 9.18 -14.85
C SER A 221 9.00 8.69 -13.50
N TYR A 222 7.69 8.49 -13.35
CA TYR A 222 7.10 8.01 -12.11
C TYR A 222 5.82 7.20 -12.33
N TRP A 223 5.49 6.38 -11.34
CA TRP A 223 4.20 5.72 -11.19
C TRP A 223 3.63 6.03 -9.80
N PRO A 224 2.52 6.78 -9.70
CA PRO A 224 1.84 7.00 -8.44
C PRO A 224 0.72 5.97 -8.22
N SER A 225 0.39 5.69 -6.96
CA SER A 225 -0.77 4.87 -6.58
C SER A 225 -1.44 5.50 -5.34
N TYR A 226 -2.76 5.55 -5.33
CA TYR A 226 -3.55 6.34 -4.38
C TYR A 226 -5.01 5.87 -4.32
N ASN A 227 -5.23 4.55 -4.30
CA ASN A 227 -6.56 3.94 -4.13
C ASN A 227 -7.56 4.21 -5.27
N ALA A 228 -7.05 4.52 -6.46
CA ALA A 228 -7.85 4.63 -7.68
C ALA A 228 -7.31 3.66 -8.73
N ALA A 229 -8.20 2.88 -9.32
CA ALA A 229 -7.84 1.96 -10.40
C ALA A 229 -7.37 2.73 -11.64
N TYR A 230 -6.18 2.38 -12.13
CA TYR A 230 -5.56 2.87 -13.35
C TYR A 230 -6.18 2.24 -14.60
N PHE A 231 -6.50 0.94 -14.57
CA PHE A 231 -7.04 0.29 -15.77
C PHE A 231 -8.51 0.68 -15.95
N PRO A 232 -8.89 1.24 -17.12
CA PRO A 232 -10.27 1.68 -17.35
C PRO A 232 -11.31 0.58 -17.15
N GLU A 233 -10.98 -0.68 -17.48
CA GLU A 233 -11.87 -1.81 -17.28
C GLU A 233 -12.14 -2.07 -15.80
N VAL A 234 -11.10 -2.03 -14.96
CA VAL A 234 -11.26 -2.23 -13.51
C VAL A 234 -12.01 -1.07 -12.90
N PHE A 235 -11.66 0.16 -13.28
CA PHE A 235 -12.35 1.39 -12.87
C PHE A 235 -13.85 1.33 -13.18
N ASN A 236 -14.22 0.92 -14.40
CA ASN A 236 -15.62 0.85 -14.82
C ASN A 236 -16.38 -0.29 -14.13
N LEU A 237 -15.79 -1.49 -14.05
CA LEU A 237 -16.44 -2.66 -13.46
C LEU A 237 -16.67 -2.51 -11.95
N SER A 238 -15.79 -1.82 -11.24
CA SER A 238 -15.86 -1.65 -9.78
C SER A 238 -16.91 -0.63 -9.31
N GLY A 239 -17.67 -0.02 -10.24
CA GLY A 239 -18.76 0.90 -9.91
C GLY A 239 -18.33 2.33 -9.59
N VAL A 240 -17.05 2.68 -9.78
CA VAL A 240 -16.52 4.02 -9.51
C VAL A 240 -17.15 5.12 -10.39
N PRO A 241 -17.54 4.91 -11.66
CA PRO A 241 -18.21 5.95 -12.45
C PRO A 241 -19.44 6.57 -11.76
N VAL A 242 -20.22 5.78 -11.01
CA VAL A 242 -21.37 6.28 -10.23
C VAL A 242 -20.92 7.20 -9.09
N LEU A 243 -19.78 6.92 -8.48
CA LEU A 243 -19.19 7.79 -7.45
C LEU A 243 -18.63 9.08 -8.07
N VAL A 244 -18.10 9.02 -9.29
CA VAL A 244 -17.67 10.22 -10.03
C VAL A 244 -18.87 11.11 -10.36
N GLU A 245 -19.98 10.54 -10.82
CA GLU A 245 -21.21 11.31 -11.08
C GLU A 245 -21.73 11.99 -9.80
N LYS A 246 -21.63 11.29 -8.66
CA LYS A 246 -22.16 11.76 -7.38
C LYS A 246 -21.25 12.74 -6.64
N TYR A 247 -19.94 12.52 -6.66
CA TYR A 247 -18.95 13.20 -5.80
C TYR A 247 -17.78 13.82 -6.58
N GLY A 248 -17.77 13.69 -7.90
CA GLY A 248 -16.80 14.33 -8.78
C GLY A 248 -15.37 13.76 -8.69
N ASP A 249 -14.41 14.67 -8.85
CA ASP A 249 -13.01 14.34 -9.15
C ASP A 249 -12.27 13.59 -8.04
N TRP A 250 -12.81 13.56 -6.82
CA TRP A 250 -12.24 12.78 -5.73
C TRP A 250 -12.17 11.28 -6.05
N PHE A 251 -13.04 10.79 -6.94
CA PHE A 251 -13.09 9.39 -7.38
C PHE A 251 -12.51 9.14 -8.78
N THR A 252 -12.08 10.18 -9.51
CA THR A 252 -11.44 9.99 -10.82
C THR A 252 -9.99 9.57 -10.67
N TYR A 253 -9.43 8.79 -11.60
CA TYR A 253 -8.02 8.39 -11.49
C TYR A 253 -7.07 9.60 -11.50
N ASP A 254 -7.23 10.54 -12.44
CA ASP A 254 -6.22 11.57 -12.71
C ASP A 254 -6.47 12.91 -12.02
N ARG A 255 -7.62 13.12 -11.35
CA ARG A 255 -7.97 14.40 -10.72
C ARG A 255 -8.22 14.33 -9.21
N THR A 256 -7.98 13.17 -8.56
CA THR A 256 -7.95 13.12 -7.09
C THR A 256 -6.93 14.12 -6.52
N PRO A 257 -7.10 14.61 -5.28
CA PRO A 257 -6.11 15.41 -4.59
C PRO A 257 -4.69 14.81 -4.65
N ARG A 258 -4.55 13.52 -4.34
CA ARG A 258 -3.26 12.82 -4.35
C ARG A 258 -2.67 12.70 -5.75
N ALA A 259 -3.47 12.42 -6.77
CA ALA A 259 -3.01 12.39 -8.16
C ALA A 259 -2.43 13.75 -8.58
N ARG A 260 -3.10 14.83 -8.19
CA ARG A 260 -2.67 16.21 -8.50
C ARG A 260 -1.42 16.61 -7.72
N ILE A 261 -1.31 16.24 -6.44
CA ILE A 261 -0.13 16.51 -5.62
C ILE A 261 1.07 15.73 -6.17
N PHE A 262 0.93 14.43 -6.44
CA PHE A 262 2.00 13.65 -7.05
C PHE A 262 2.43 14.25 -8.40
N ARG A 263 1.49 14.61 -9.28
CA ARG A 263 1.80 15.25 -10.56
C ARG A 263 2.58 16.56 -10.38
N ARG A 264 2.25 17.36 -9.37
CA ARG A 264 2.94 18.62 -9.07
C ARG A 264 4.33 18.40 -8.48
N ASP A 265 4.45 17.45 -7.54
CA ASP A 265 5.58 17.42 -6.60
C ASP A 265 6.55 16.25 -6.81
N HIS A 266 6.23 15.24 -7.64
CA HIS A 266 7.14 14.11 -7.87
C HIS A 266 8.52 14.56 -8.37
N VAL A 267 8.61 15.71 -9.07
CA VAL A 267 9.86 16.29 -9.55
C VAL A 267 10.77 16.82 -8.44
N LYS A 268 10.24 17.05 -7.22
CA LYS A 268 11.02 17.47 -6.05
C LYS A 268 11.86 16.32 -5.47
N VAL A 269 11.59 15.08 -5.85
CA VAL A 269 12.33 13.90 -5.39
C VAL A 269 13.67 13.80 -6.12
N ARG A 270 14.76 14.00 -5.38
CA ARG A 270 16.16 13.98 -5.85
C ARG A 270 17.00 12.92 -5.15
N ASP A 271 16.58 12.49 -3.97
CA ASP A 271 17.28 11.57 -3.08
C ASP A 271 16.26 10.88 -2.14
N ILE A 272 16.75 9.98 -1.28
CA ILE A 272 15.90 9.25 -0.34
C ILE A 272 15.20 10.21 0.64
N GLN A 273 15.87 11.28 1.06
CA GLN A 273 15.33 12.25 2.01
C GLN A 273 14.13 12.99 1.41
N SER A 274 14.27 13.51 0.19
CA SER A 274 13.19 14.17 -0.53
C SER A 274 12.07 13.22 -0.96
N MET A 275 12.37 11.94 -1.22
CA MET A 275 11.34 10.90 -1.39
C MET A 275 10.53 10.71 -0.10
N MET A 276 11.21 10.50 1.03
CA MET A 276 10.59 10.37 2.35
C MET A 276 9.76 11.61 2.72
N SER A 277 10.26 12.81 2.42
CA SER A 277 9.55 14.06 2.65
C SER A 277 8.27 14.20 1.82
N LEU A 278 8.29 13.80 0.53
CA LEU A 278 7.09 13.83 -0.31
C LEU A 278 6.06 12.80 0.15
N MET A 279 6.51 11.59 0.46
CA MET A 279 5.63 10.53 0.95
C MET A 279 4.98 10.95 2.29
N ARG A 280 5.75 11.53 3.22
CA ARG A 280 5.21 12.09 4.48
C ARG A 280 4.55 13.48 4.36
N TYR A 281 4.26 13.96 3.15
CA TYR A 281 3.70 15.30 2.96
C TYR A 281 2.27 15.40 3.50
N SER A 282 2.05 16.32 4.46
CA SER A 282 0.79 16.48 5.20
C SER A 282 0.34 17.94 5.41
N ASP A 283 0.81 18.90 4.60
CA ASP A 283 0.48 20.35 4.78
C ASP A 283 -0.93 20.74 4.28
N TYR A 284 -1.95 20.03 4.74
CA TYR A 284 -3.33 20.15 4.25
C TYR A 284 -3.97 21.51 4.53
N GLN A 285 -3.47 22.27 5.51
CA GLN A 285 -4.01 23.58 5.87
C GLN A 285 -3.68 24.66 4.83
N HIS A 286 -2.55 24.52 4.14
CA HIS A 286 -2.05 25.53 3.21
C HIS A 286 -2.04 25.06 1.75
N ASP A 287 -2.08 23.75 1.49
CA ASP A 287 -2.14 23.24 0.14
C ASP A 287 -3.55 23.35 -0.45
N ASN A 288 -3.70 24.18 -1.48
CA ASN A 288 -4.95 24.34 -2.23
C ASN A 288 -5.49 23.04 -2.84
N LEU A 289 -4.64 22.04 -3.08
CA LEU A 289 -5.07 20.73 -3.56
C LEU A 289 -5.77 19.88 -2.47
N SER A 290 -5.64 20.26 -1.20
CA SER A 290 -6.28 19.58 -0.06
C SER A 290 -7.72 20.04 0.19
N ARG A 291 -8.16 21.02 -0.58
CA ARG A 291 -9.49 21.62 -0.45
C ARG A 291 -10.59 20.67 -0.91
N CYS A 292 -11.66 20.59 -0.12
CA CYS A 292 -12.94 19.95 -0.44
C CYS A 292 -14.04 21.03 -0.47
N ASP A 293 -14.58 21.32 -1.66
CA ASP A 293 -15.56 22.41 -1.83
C ASP A 293 -16.92 22.14 -1.20
N GLU A 294 -17.26 20.88 -0.93
CA GLU A 294 -18.49 20.49 -0.24
C GLU A 294 -18.29 20.36 1.28
N CYS A 295 -17.06 20.45 1.78
CA CYS A 295 -16.74 20.30 3.19
C CYS A 295 -16.83 21.63 3.95
N THR A 296 -17.06 21.54 5.26
CA THR A 296 -16.89 22.66 6.20
C THR A 296 -16.11 22.15 7.42
N PRO A 297 -14.87 22.60 7.67
CA PRO A 297 -14.08 23.55 6.86
C PRO A 297 -13.67 22.98 5.49
N LYS A 298 -13.23 23.86 4.59
CA LYS A 298 -12.84 23.48 3.21
C LYS A 298 -11.51 22.71 3.16
N GLN A 299 -10.56 23.03 4.04
CA GLN A 299 -9.31 22.27 4.12
C GLN A 299 -9.57 20.92 4.78
N ASN A 300 -9.06 19.85 4.17
CA ASN A 300 -9.31 18.49 4.63
C ASN A 300 -8.03 17.67 4.69
N ALA A 301 -7.77 17.08 5.85
CA ALA A 301 -6.56 16.32 6.13
C ALA A 301 -6.52 14.92 5.49
N GLU A 302 -7.60 14.49 4.83
CA GLU A 302 -7.63 13.30 3.98
C GLU A 302 -7.01 13.57 2.59
N ASN A 303 -7.09 14.81 2.11
CA ASN A 303 -6.78 15.18 0.72
C ASN A 303 -5.29 15.49 0.50
N ILE A 304 -4.40 14.66 1.04
CA ILE A 304 -2.94 14.88 1.05
C ILE A 304 -2.22 13.52 0.85
N ILE A 305 -0.90 13.49 0.68
CA ILE A 305 -0.16 12.23 0.41
C ILE A 305 -0.11 11.31 1.64
N ALA A 306 0.11 11.89 2.83
CA ALA A 306 0.06 11.19 4.09
C ALA A 306 -1.05 11.78 4.97
N CYS A 307 -2.21 11.13 5.03
CA CYS A 307 -3.39 11.71 5.68
C CYS A 307 -3.25 11.86 7.19
N ARG A 308 -4.03 12.81 7.71
CA ARG A 308 -4.20 13.11 9.13
C ARG A 308 -5.68 13.31 9.46
N SER A 309 -6.52 12.33 9.14
CA SER A 309 -7.98 12.43 9.34
C SER A 309 -8.37 12.65 10.81
N ASP A 310 -7.44 12.42 11.75
CA ASP A 310 -7.54 12.78 13.17
C ASP A 310 -7.49 14.30 13.45
N LEU A 311 -7.08 15.10 12.47
CA LEU A 311 -7.05 16.57 12.56
C LEU A 311 -8.25 17.24 11.89
N ASN A 312 -9.12 16.48 11.23
CA ASN A 312 -10.38 17.00 10.71
C ASN A 312 -11.33 17.31 11.89
N PRO A 313 -12.06 18.44 11.90
CA PRO A 313 -12.97 18.74 13.01
C PRO A 313 -14.10 17.70 13.17
N ALA A 314 -14.28 17.15 14.38
CA ALA A 314 -15.35 16.18 14.65
C ALA A 314 -16.77 16.70 14.34
N ASN A 315 -16.98 18.02 14.43
CA ASN A 315 -18.23 18.71 14.11
C ASN A 315 -18.27 19.25 12.67
N GLY A 316 -17.32 18.87 11.82
CA GLY A 316 -17.29 19.27 10.42
C GLY A 316 -18.42 18.65 9.60
N THR A 317 -18.71 19.25 8.45
CA THR A 317 -19.65 18.71 7.46
C THR A 317 -18.86 18.11 6.31
N TYR A 318 -19.16 16.87 5.96
CA TYR A 318 -18.42 16.08 4.97
C TYR A 318 -19.40 15.35 4.03
N PRO A 319 -19.16 15.33 2.71
CA PRO A 319 -20.10 14.71 1.75
C PRO A 319 -20.09 13.18 1.81
N PHE A 320 -19.03 12.58 2.35
CA PHE A 320 -18.92 11.13 2.59
C PHE A 320 -17.89 10.84 3.68
N GLN A 321 -17.98 9.63 4.25
CA GLN A 321 -17.30 9.24 5.49
C GLN A 321 -15.76 9.38 5.45
N SER A 322 -15.12 9.12 4.30
CA SER A 322 -13.66 9.16 4.19
C SER A 322 -13.07 10.54 4.47
N LEU A 323 -13.83 11.62 4.22
CA LEU A 323 -13.40 12.98 4.47
C LEU A 323 -13.59 13.43 5.93
N GLY A 324 -14.21 12.61 6.77
CA GLY A 324 -14.53 12.96 8.14
C GLY A 324 -13.38 12.89 9.14
N HIS A 325 -13.70 13.23 10.39
CA HIS A 325 -12.84 12.98 11.55
C HIS A 325 -12.80 11.49 11.89
N ARG A 326 -11.61 10.88 11.83
CA ARG A 326 -11.47 9.42 11.97
C ARG A 326 -10.18 9.05 12.69
N SER A 327 -10.20 7.95 13.44
CA SER A 327 -8.98 7.22 13.81
C SER A 327 -8.45 6.54 12.56
N HIS A 328 -7.85 7.34 11.68
CA HIS A 328 -7.35 6.94 10.37
C HIS A 328 -6.31 7.97 9.92
N VAL A 329 -5.09 7.51 9.68
CA VAL A 329 -3.92 8.36 9.37
C VAL A 329 -2.93 7.58 8.52
N ALA A 330 -2.01 8.26 7.85
CA ALA A 330 -0.78 7.62 7.37
C ALA A 330 0.05 7.15 8.58
N THR A 331 0.20 5.86 8.77
CA THR A 331 0.83 5.26 9.97
C THR A 331 2.32 5.02 9.83
N ASP A 332 2.89 5.16 8.63
CA ASP A 332 4.31 5.02 8.36
C ASP A 332 4.71 5.65 7.03
N SER A 333 5.99 5.46 6.67
CA SER A 333 6.48 5.55 5.30
C SER A 333 7.66 4.60 5.11
N LYS A 334 7.72 3.88 3.98
CA LYS A 334 8.84 3.00 3.60
C LYS A 334 9.42 3.43 2.26
N VAL A 335 10.75 3.45 2.15
CA VAL A 335 11.45 3.82 0.91
C VAL A 335 12.63 2.88 0.67
N THR A 336 12.72 2.29 -0.52
CA THR A 336 13.91 1.54 -0.96
C THR A 336 14.46 2.08 -2.28
N SER A 337 15.65 1.63 -2.64
CA SER A 337 16.42 2.07 -3.81
C SER A 337 17.13 0.89 -4.46
N SER A 338 17.73 1.10 -5.64
CA SER A 338 18.44 0.04 -6.35
C SER A 338 19.65 -0.52 -5.59
N SER A 339 20.24 0.25 -4.69
CA SER A 339 21.33 -0.20 -3.81
C SER A 339 20.81 -0.92 -2.56
N LEU A 340 19.71 -0.46 -1.96
CA LEU A 340 19.16 -1.02 -0.72
C LEU A 340 18.49 -2.39 -0.93
N VAL A 341 17.84 -2.60 -2.08
CA VAL A 341 17.21 -3.88 -2.40
C VAL A 341 18.19 -5.06 -2.42
N LEU A 342 19.48 -4.80 -2.69
CA LEU A 342 20.54 -5.82 -2.67
C LEU A 342 20.73 -6.47 -1.31
N ASN A 343 20.41 -5.74 -0.24
CA ASN A 343 20.56 -6.20 1.13
C ASN A 343 19.20 -6.42 1.81
N LEU A 344 18.11 -6.38 1.04
CA LEU A 344 16.73 -6.43 1.55
C LEU A 344 16.45 -5.31 2.56
N GLN A 345 16.99 -4.11 2.31
CA GLN A 345 16.91 -2.95 3.19
C GLN A 345 15.95 -1.90 2.66
N PHE A 346 15.41 -1.10 3.58
CA PHE A 346 14.63 0.09 3.28
C PHE A 346 14.73 1.09 4.43
N TRP A 347 14.49 2.36 4.13
CA TRP A 347 14.21 3.36 5.15
C TRP A 347 12.76 3.21 5.60
N ALA A 348 12.53 3.36 6.90
CA ALA A 348 11.20 3.31 7.50
C ALA A 348 11.02 4.46 8.49
N ALA A 349 9.88 5.15 8.43
CA ALA A 349 9.43 6.09 9.44
C ALA A 349 8.13 5.55 10.05
N SER A 350 8.02 5.48 11.37
CA SER A 350 6.82 4.97 12.05
C SER A 350 6.02 6.13 12.65
N GLY A 351 4.69 6.05 12.50
CA GLY A 351 3.74 7.01 13.04
C GLY A 351 3.34 8.13 12.08
N PRO A 352 2.36 8.95 12.49
CA PRO A 352 1.74 9.98 11.63
C PRO A 352 2.73 11.05 11.18
N PRO A 353 2.54 11.63 9.97
CA PRO A 353 3.35 12.75 9.52
C PRO A 353 3.21 13.93 10.47
N HIS A 354 4.30 14.66 10.65
CA HIS A 354 4.40 15.84 11.49
C HIS A 354 5.46 16.79 10.92
N GLY A 355 5.42 18.05 11.34
CA GLY A 355 6.31 19.11 10.86
C GLY A 355 5.57 20.14 9.98
N GLY A 356 6.21 21.28 9.76
CA GLY A 356 5.55 22.44 9.15
C GLY A 356 4.34 22.88 10.00
N SER A 357 3.15 22.84 9.40
CA SER A 357 1.87 23.13 10.05
C SER A 357 1.24 21.93 10.76
N THR A 358 1.73 20.71 10.51
CA THR A 358 1.11 19.48 11.01
C THR A 358 1.68 19.12 12.39
N PRO A 359 0.85 19.09 13.45
CA PRO A 359 1.31 18.78 14.80
C PRO A 359 1.74 17.33 14.94
N VAL A 360 2.66 17.06 15.86
CA VAL A 360 3.00 15.70 16.31
C VAL A 360 1.76 15.04 16.91
N PHE A 361 1.50 13.80 16.54
CA PHE A 361 0.41 13.02 17.15
C PHE A 361 0.79 12.59 18.56
N ASP A 362 -0.12 12.80 19.51
CA ASP A 362 0.07 12.50 20.93
C ASP A 362 -1.25 11.94 21.52
N TRP A 363 -1.20 10.71 22.03
CA TRP A 363 -2.35 10.02 22.62
C TRP A 363 -2.91 10.75 23.85
N SER A 364 -2.09 11.53 24.57
CA SER A 364 -2.53 12.26 25.77
C SER A 364 -3.42 13.46 25.45
N THR A 365 -3.29 14.02 24.25
CA THR A 365 -4.04 15.20 23.79
C THR A 365 -5.07 14.86 22.71
N SER A 366 -4.94 13.72 22.05
CA SER A 366 -5.92 13.21 21.09
C SER A 366 -7.25 12.86 21.76
N ASP A 367 -8.35 13.24 21.14
CA ASP A 367 -9.70 12.86 21.53
C ASP A 367 -9.97 11.34 21.37
N PHE A 368 -9.19 10.65 20.54
CA PHE A 368 -9.19 9.18 20.45
C PHE A 368 -8.50 8.50 21.63
N GLY A 369 -7.69 9.21 22.43
CA GLY A 369 -6.87 8.62 23.49
C GLY A 369 -7.66 7.91 24.59
N LYS A 370 -8.90 8.34 24.86
CA LYS A 370 -9.74 7.72 25.90
C LYS A 370 -10.58 6.55 25.38
N SER A 371 -10.84 6.50 24.08
CA SER A 371 -11.81 5.58 23.47
C SER A 371 -11.17 4.46 22.65
N THR A 372 -9.89 4.60 22.33
CA THR A 372 -9.18 3.69 21.42
C THR A 372 -8.12 2.91 22.19
N PRO A 373 -8.18 1.56 22.25
CA PRO A 373 -7.12 0.76 22.85
C PRO A 373 -5.78 0.91 22.11
N HIS A 374 -4.70 1.16 22.85
CA HIS A 374 -3.36 1.44 22.29
C HIS A 374 -2.24 0.92 23.20
N LEU A 375 -2.44 -0.25 23.80
CA LEU A 375 -1.45 -0.87 24.70
C LEU A 375 -0.11 -1.07 23.98
N GLY A 376 0.99 -0.68 24.63
CA GLY A 376 2.34 -0.76 24.07
C GLY A 376 2.70 0.36 23.09
N HIS A 377 1.79 1.29 22.80
CA HIS A 377 2.13 2.47 22.01
C HIS A 377 2.96 3.47 22.84
N PRO A 378 3.94 4.15 22.22
CA PRO A 378 4.44 5.44 22.69
C PRO A 378 3.28 6.43 22.85
N VAL A 379 3.34 7.27 23.88
CA VAL A 379 2.34 8.34 24.09
C VAL A 379 2.44 9.37 22.95
N ARG A 380 3.66 9.79 22.60
CA ARG A 380 3.95 10.78 21.55
C ARG A 380 4.69 10.12 20.38
N TRP A 381 4.29 10.44 19.15
CA TRP A 381 4.77 9.81 17.91
C TRP A 381 5.65 10.77 17.09
N GLU A 382 6.89 10.97 17.54
CA GLU A 382 7.88 11.87 16.93
C GLU A 382 9.15 11.11 16.51
N PHE A 383 8.97 10.03 15.74
CA PHE A 383 10.08 9.17 15.34
C PHE A 383 10.72 9.65 14.04
N PRO A 384 12.06 9.77 13.97
CA PRO A 384 12.74 10.04 12.72
C PRO A 384 12.72 8.79 11.81
N PRO A 385 12.86 8.96 10.49
CA PRO A 385 13.15 7.84 9.61
C PRO A 385 14.44 7.13 10.01
N LEU A 386 14.44 5.79 9.95
CA LEU A 386 15.62 4.97 10.20
C LEU A 386 15.89 4.04 9.02
N LEU A 387 17.17 3.77 8.76
CA LEU A 387 17.57 2.74 7.83
C LEU A 387 17.53 1.38 8.54
N GLN A 388 16.63 0.52 8.09
CA GLN A 388 16.53 -0.84 8.60
C GLN A 388 17.83 -1.61 8.24
N ARG A 389 18.48 -2.21 9.24
CA ARG A 389 19.67 -3.07 9.06
C ARG A 389 19.42 -4.45 9.66
N TRP A 390 19.77 -5.51 8.93
CA TRP A 390 19.66 -6.89 9.39
C TRP A 390 21.00 -7.36 9.95
N GLU A 391 21.01 -7.99 11.12
CA GLU A 391 22.25 -8.45 11.82
C GLU A 391 23.02 -9.55 11.07
N SER A 392 22.47 -10.14 10.01
CA SER A 392 23.20 -11.08 9.14
C SER A 392 23.13 -10.66 7.68
N ASN A 393 24.30 -10.41 7.08
CA ASN A 393 24.46 -10.10 5.66
C ASN A 393 24.12 -11.33 4.82
N ILE A 394 22.93 -11.38 4.24
CA ILE A 394 22.62 -12.32 3.16
C ILE A 394 23.06 -11.62 1.87
N VAL A 395 24.25 -11.96 1.38
CA VAL A 395 24.74 -11.47 0.08
C VAL A 395 23.80 -12.00 -1.00
N VAL A 396 23.07 -11.11 -1.69
CA VAL A 396 22.34 -11.46 -2.92
C VAL A 396 23.38 -11.70 -4.01
N ASN A 397 23.77 -12.96 -4.21
CA ASN A 397 24.72 -13.33 -5.27
C ASN A 397 24.10 -13.05 -6.65
N ARG A 398 24.56 -11.98 -7.31
CA ARG A 398 24.22 -11.60 -8.68
C ARG A 398 24.98 -12.41 -9.74
N THR A 399 25.03 -13.72 -9.58
CA THR A 399 25.64 -14.63 -10.57
C THR A 399 24.73 -15.82 -10.84
N ALA A 400 23.66 -15.57 -11.60
CA ALA A 400 23.04 -16.57 -12.46
C ALA A 400 23.03 -16.03 -13.89
N LYS A 401 24.20 -16.01 -14.53
CA LYS A 401 24.30 -16.06 -15.98
C LYS A 401 24.18 -17.54 -16.36
N GLY A 402 23.16 -17.87 -17.17
CA GLY A 402 23.06 -19.13 -17.89
C GLY A 402 22.29 -20.23 -17.16
N LEU A 403 21.02 -20.37 -17.54
CA LEU A 403 20.44 -21.58 -18.13
C LEU A 403 19.21 -21.17 -18.95
#